data_AF-A0A7D8UI88-F1
#
_entry.id   AF-A0A7D8UI88-F1
#
_cell.length_a   1.000
_cell.length_b   1.000
_cell.length_c   1.000
_cell.angle_alpha   90.00
_cell.angle_beta   90.00
_cell.angle_gamma   90.00
#
_symmetry.space_group_name_H-M   'P 1'
#
loop_
_entity.id
_entity.type
_entity.pdbx_description
1 polymer ?
#
loop_
_entity_poly.entity_id
_entity_poly.type
_entity_poly.pdbx_seq_one_letter_code
_entity_poly.pdbx_strand_id
1 'polypeptide(L)'
;MPRCARSNRPALWGILALSALAGSSAASDPYAPPANYYNNATGVGAQLKESLRQIVTSGHVRRTYGDARFILPVVDADPDVANRIILVYNGASVPATWDAGATWNREHTWPVSRGLGSQSSFEYCDLHQLRGCNPSINSSRGNKPFGPASTSYYDPGIFGQPYRGEMARAMMYMDTRYTQLTLVHGFPSASQMGDLTQLLAWHYEEPVRESERRRNHLIGSTYQFNRNPFMDRPEYVWAIFSRAPGQPLYPAPGNPWPNESTIYIGSAPEADGSSTLAVDLGNVLQHADAPGETVFINKLGQTPTTYRVTTTGEAVADRSNWEAFPFNAGVQTLTVGFDAASTGVLGEASGTVIVTNTDLTSAGLGMGAQDADDVVELTMRVVAPGVPSFDPDAQVLSTTVDLGVAGSGTVGVDIPLYVLPGGVGVTPAQTAGLVIAPLDEAGDLDAIQLILPPGLLAEPLTPATLVGQLSASAGLGSYAATFELELLQDAVGVSPLQTVTLTLTGVVGSPCPADITGPAFDGVPDGSVNIADLNFYLAAWMEQSATGPAQTGFNADLTGPSFDGVPDGSVNIADLNFYLDAWLNSQGACQ
;
A
#
# COMPACT_ATOMS: atom_id res chain seq x y z
N MET A 1 -15.41 64.45 45.35
CA MET A 1 -14.76 63.72 46.46
C MET A 1 -15.83 62.95 47.23
N PRO A 2 -15.60 61.74 47.79
CA PRO A 2 -14.44 60.82 47.71
C PRO A 2 -14.79 59.49 46.97
N ARG A 3 -13.91 58.95 46.11
CA ARG A 3 -12.95 57.83 46.34
C ARG A 3 -13.51 56.56 46.99
N CYS A 4 -13.51 55.43 46.26
CA CYS A 4 -12.68 54.25 46.62
C CYS A 4 -12.59 53.21 45.48
N ALA A 5 -11.41 52.64 45.30
CA ALA A 5 -11.02 51.71 44.24
C ALA A 5 -11.06 50.23 44.69
N ARG A 6 -11.19 49.29 43.74
CA ARG A 6 -10.68 47.91 43.75
C ARG A 6 -10.75 47.37 42.31
N SER A 7 -9.63 47.25 41.60
CA SER A 7 -8.85 46.01 41.44
C SER A 7 -9.71 44.80 41.07
N ASN A 8 -9.66 44.36 39.81
CA ASN A 8 -9.59 42.93 39.46
C ASN A 8 -9.09 42.74 38.02
N ARG A 9 -8.22 41.74 37.89
CA ARG A 9 -7.46 41.31 36.71
C ARG A 9 -8.38 40.76 35.60
N PRO A 10 -8.05 40.89 34.30
CA PRO A 10 -8.74 40.15 33.26
C PRO A 10 -8.32 38.68 33.33
N ALA A 11 -9.30 37.78 33.52
CA ALA A 11 -9.11 36.35 33.37
C ALA A 11 -8.86 36.04 31.89
N LEU A 12 -7.66 35.52 31.58
CA LEU A 12 -7.37 34.86 30.31
C LEU A 12 -8.26 33.61 30.24
N TRP A 13 -9.31 33.65 29.41
CA TRP A 13 -10.00 32.45 28.98
C TRP A 13 -9.14 31.80 27.90
N GLY A 14 -8.38 30.77 28.30
CA GLY A 14 -7.71 29.88 27.36
C GLY A 14 -8.76 29.14 26.54
N ILE A 15 -8.81 29.41 25.25
CA ILE A 15 -9.56 28.61 24.28
C ILE A 15 -8.77 27.32 24.11
N LEU A 16 -9.18 26.27 24.82
CA LEU A 16 -8.82 24.90 24.43
C LEU A 16 -9.49 24.65 23.08
N ALA A 17 -8.73 24.76 22.00
CA ALA A 17 -9.13 24.21 20.71
C ALA A 17 -9.06 22.69 20.83
N LEU A 18 -10.17 22.08 21.23
CA LEU A 18 -10.38 20.65 21.12
C LEU A 18 -10.51 20.35 19.63
N SER A 19 -9.40 20.00 18.98
CA SER A 19 -9.37 19.45 17.64
C SER A 19 -10.13 18.13 17.66
N ALA A 20 -11.42 18.18 17.32
CA ALA A 20 -12.19 17.00 17.02
C ALA A 20 -11.54 16.35 15.79
N LEU A 21 -10.83 15.24 16.00
CA LEU A 21 -10.55 14.28 14.95
C LEU A 21 -11.90 13.84 14.41
N ALA A 22 -12.28 14.39 13.26
CA ALA A 22 -13.35 13.85 12.46
C ALA A 22 -12.84 12.53 11.92
N GLY A 23 -13.05 11.45 12.67
CA GLY A 23 -12.95 10.11 12.11
C GLY A 23 -13.87 10.07 10.90
N SER A 24 -13.30 9.73 9.74
CA SER A 24 -14.04 9.41 8.53
C SER A 24 -14.95 8.21 8.84
N SER A 25 -16.18 8.48 9.29
CA SER A 25 -17.20 7.46 9.37
C SER A 25 -17.42 6.95 7.94
N ALA A 26 -17.17 5.67 7.71
CA ALA A 26 -17.52 5.00 6.45
C ALA A 26 -18.91 5.46 6.00
N ALA A 27 -19.01 6.01 4.79
CA ALA A 27 -20.27 6.51 4.26
C ALA A 27 -21.31 5.38 4.29
N SER A 28 -22.49 5.65 4.85
CA SER A 28 -23.58 4.68 4.88
C SER A 28 -23.95 4.25 3.46
N ASP A 29 -24.05 2.94 3.19
CA ASP A 29 -24.46 2.40 1.88
C ASP A 29 -25.76 3.09 1.40
N PRO A 30 -25.73 3.87 0.31
CA PRO A 30 -26.88 4.66 -0.14
C PRO A 30 -28.05 3.78 -0.60
N TYR A 31 -27.81 2.51 -0.87
CA TYR A 31 -28.84 1.57 -1.35
C TYR A 31 -29.35 0.63 -0.26
N ALA A 32 -28.84 0.73 0.97
CA ALA A 32 -29.26 -0.11 2.08
C ALA A 32 -30.80 -0.06 2.29
N PRO A 33 -31.42 -1.18 2.72
CA PRO A 33 -32.81 -1.14 3.15
C PRO A 33 -32.96 -0.22 4.38
N PRO A 34 -34.17 0.35 4.61
CA PRO A 34 -34.42 1.12 5.83
C PRO A 34 -34.02 0.34 7.09
N ALA A 35 -33.49 1.05 8.10
CA ALA A 35 -33.21 0.43 9.38
C ALA A 35 -34.44 -0.34 9.88
N ASN A 36 -34.22 -1.56 10.38
CA ASN A 36 -35.26 -2.46 10.88
C ASN A 36 -36.19 -3.09 9.84
N TYR A 37 -36.03 -2.85 8.53
CA TYR A 37 -36.92 -3.37 7.49
C TYR A 37 -37.07 -4.90 7.53
N TYR A 38 -36.01 -5.62 7.91
CA TYR A 38 -35.99 -7.09 8.03
C TYR A 38 -36.06 -7.63 9.46
N ASN A 39 -36.36 -6.82 10.49
CA ASN A 39 -36.34 -7.29 11.90
C ASN A 39 -37.29 -8.46 12.18
N ASN A 40 -38.37 -8.59 11.41
CA ASN A 40 -39.34 -9.69 11.55
C ASN A 40 -38.97 -10.93 10.71
N ALA A 41 -37.90 -10.88 9.91
CA ALA A 41 -37.41 -12.01 9.14
C ALA A 41 -36.67 -12.98 10.08
N THR A 42 -37.36 -14.05 10.50
CA THR A 42 -36.84 -14.97 11.53
C THR A 42 -36.99 -16.43 11.11
N GLY A 43 -36.15 -17.30 11.68
CA GLY A 43 -36.13 -18.73 11.41
C GLY A 43 -35.46 -19.07 10.07
N VAL A 44 -35.78 -20.25 9.53
CA VAL A 44 -35.25 -20.77 8.26
C VAL A 44 -36.36 -21.46 7.46
N GLY A 45 -36.09 -21.81 6.20
CA GLY A 45 -36.98 -22.55 5.32
C GLY A 45 -38.34 -21.86 5.15
N ALA A 46 -39.42 -22.62 5.35
CA ALA A 46 -40.79 -22.14 5.18
C ALA A 46 -41.14 -20.97 6.12
N GLN A 47 -40.61 -20.95 7.36
CA GLN A 47 -40.88 -19.86 8.31
C GLN A 47 -40.25 -18.55 7.83
N LEU A 48 -38.97 -18.59 7.46
CA LEU A 48 -38.28 -17.40 6.95
C LEU A 48 -38.93 -16.93 5.64
N LYS A 49 -39.23 -17.85 4.71
CA LYS A 49 -39.92 -17.53 3.45
C LYS A 49 -41.27 -16.83 3.70
N GLU A 50 -42.05 -17.32 4.65
CA GLU A 50 -43.34 -16.72 5.03
C GLU A 50 -43.15 -15.32 5.65
N SER A 51 -42.19 -15.14 6.56
CA SER A 51 -41.92 -13.82 7.15
C SER A 51 -41.47 -12.79 6.11
N LEU A 52 -40.59 -13.18 5.17
CA LEU A 52 -40.19 -12.34 4.05
C LEU A 52 -41.38 -12.02 3.14
N ARG A 53 -42.24 -13.02 2.84
CA ARG A 53 -43.46 -12.81 2.07
C ARG A 53 -44.33 -11.74 2.69
N GLN A 54 -44.55 -11.77 4.01
CA GLN A 54 -45.33 -10.75 4.72
C GLN A 54 -44.68 -9.36 4.60
N ILE A 55 -43.36 -9.25 4.80
CA ILE A 55 -42.60 -8.01 4.65
C ILE A 55 -42.77 -7.43 3.24
N VAL A 56 -42.55 -8.22 2.19
CA VAL A 56 -42.62 -7.74 0.80
C VAL A 56 -44.05 -7.59 0.26
N THR A 57 -45.03 -8.11 0.99
CA THR A 57 -46.46 -7.90 0.73
C THR A 57 -46.94 -6.58 1.30
N SER A 58 -46.52 -6.30 2.53
CA SER A 58 -46.93 -5.10 3.26
C SER A 58 -46.46 -3.86 2.52
N GLY A 59 -47.36 -2.92 2.25
CA GLY A 59 -47.04 -1.66 1.60
C GLY A 59 -46.78 -1.74 0.09
N HIS A 60 -46.80 -2.93 -0.56
CA HIS A 60 -46.62 -3.02 -2.01
C HIS A 60 -47.74 -2.26 -2.74
N VAL A 61 -47.38 -1.18 -3.43
CA VAL A 61 -48.26 -0.43 -4.33
C VAL A 61 -48.06 -0.86 -5.77
N ARG A 62 -49.10 -1.48 -6.35
CA ARG A 62 -49.09 -1.95 -7.74
C ARG A 62 -48.90 -0.81 -8.72
N ARG A 63 -47.92 -0.94 -9.62
CA ARG A 63 -47.81 -0.13 -10.84
C ARG A 63 -48.62 -0.75 -11.96
N THR A 64 -48.95 0.02 -13.00
CA THR A 64 -49.54 -0.58 -14.21
C THR A 64 -48.45 -1.14 -15.11
N TYR A 65 -48.76 -2.15 -15.92
CA TYR A 65 -47.84 -2.61 -16.96
C TYR A 65 -47.42 -1.46 -17.91
N GLY A 66 -48.31 -0.48 -18.12
CA GLY A 66 -48.04 0.73 -18.88
C GLY A 66 -46.99 1.64 -18.22
N ASP A 67 -46.99 1.76 -16.89
CA ASP A 67 -46.04 2.61 -16.15
C ASP A 67 -44.61 2.12 -16.32
N ALA A 68 -44.40 0.81 -16.44
CA ALA A 68 -43.08 0.20 -16.58
C ALA A 68 -42.26 0.80 -17.74
N ARG A 69 -42.89 1.28 -18.82
CA ARG A 69 -42.17 1.92 -19.95
C ARG A 69 -41.47 3.23 -19.58
N PHE A 70 -41.89 3.86 -18.48
CA PHE A 70 -41.30 5.10 -17.97
C PHE A 70 -40.43 4.86 -16.73
N ILE A 71 -40.71 3.78 -15.99
CA ILE A 71 -39.95 3.42 -14.77
C ILE A 71 -38.66 2.67 -15.10
N LEU A 72 -38.70 1.72 -16.05
CA LEU A 72 -37.53 0.93 -16.45
C LEU A 72 -36.34 1.80 -16.92
N PRO A 73 -36.54 2.86 -17.72
CA PRO A 73 -35.51 3.86 -18.02
C PRO A 73 -34.78 4.47 -16.82
N VAL A 74 -35.38 4.49 -15.63
CA VAL A 74 -34.80 5.08 -14.42
C VAL A 74 -34.10 4.02 -13.58
N VAL A 75 -34.76 2.89 -13.35
CA VAL A 75 -34.24 1.83 -12.48
C VAL A 75 -33.11 1.03 -13.15
N ASP A 76 -33.16 0.88 -14.47
CA ASP A 76 -32.15 0.21 -15.30
C ASP A 76 -31.33 1.23 -16.14
N ALA A 77 -31.24 2.48 -15.67
CA ALA A 77 -30.48 3.55 -16.34
C ALA A 77 -29.00 3.18 -16.51
N ASP A 78 -28.42 3.58 -17.64
CA ASP A 78 -26.96 3.54 -17.85
C ASP A 78 -26.29 4.62 -16.99
N PRO A 79 -25.38 4.26 -16.06
CA PRO A 79 -24.72 5.22 -15.19
C PRO A 79 -23.72 6.10 -15.94
N ASP A 80 -23.16 5.63 -17.05
CA ASP A 80 -22.09 6.29 -17.78
C ASP A 80 -22.62 7.16 -18.93
N VAL A 81 -23.82 6.86 -19.42
CA VAL A 81 -24.41 7.55 -20.57
C VAL A 81 -25.85 7.98 -20.30
N ALA A 82 -26.03 9.30 -20.13
CA ALA A 82 -27.33 9.91 -19.88
C ALA A 82 -28.38 9.56 -20.95
N ASN A 83 -29.64 9.44 -20.53
CA ASN A 83 -30.81 9.10 -21.36
C ASN A 83 -30.74 7.72 -22.05
N ARG A 84 -29.94 6.79 -21.52
CA ARG A 84 -29.87 5.41 -21.97
C ARG A 84 -30.31 4.43 -20.89
N ILE A 85 -30.83 3.30 -21.36
CA ILE A 85 -31.25 2.16 -20.54
C ILE A 85 -30.34 0.96 -20.87
N ILE A 86 -29.94 0.22 -19.85
CA ILE A 86 -29.22 -1.05 -20.01
C ILE A 86 -30.25 -2.18 -20.15
N LEU A 87 -30.17 -2.92 -21.25
CA LEU A 87 -31.07 -4.05 -21.52
C LEU A 87 -30.59 -5.33 -20.83
N VAL A 88 -31.56 -6.08 -20.28
CA VAL A 88 -31.31 -7.40 -19.68
C VAL A 88 -30.78 -8.40 -20.72
N TYR A 89 -29.99 -9.36 -20.27
CA TYR A 89 -29.29 -10.41 -21.04
C TYR A 89 -28.08 -9.93 -21.83
N ASN A 90 -28.23 -9.00 -22.77
CA ASN A 90 -27.09 -8.60 -23.61
C ASN A 90 -26.33 -7.36 -23.10
N GLY A 91 -26.83 -6.70 -22.04
CA GLY A 91 -26.16 -5.54 -21.43
C GLY A 91 -26.11 -4.32 -22.36
N ALA A 92 -26.88 -4.33 -23.45
CA ALA A 92 -26.81 -3.26 -24.43
C ALA A 92 -27.35 -1.96 -23.83
N SER A 93 -26.52 -0.93 -23.82
CA SER A 93 -26.96 0.44 -23.60
C SER A 93 -27.68 0.93 -24.85
N VAL A 94 -28.94 1.37 -24.75
CA VAL A 94 -29.77 1.85 -25.87
C VAL A 94 -30.52 3.13 -25.50
N PRO A 95 -31.03 3.93 -26.47
CA PRO A 95 -31.89 5.07 -26.16
C PRO A 95 -33.07 4.67 -25.26
N ALA A 96 -33.25 5.37 -24.15
CA ALA A 96 -34.26 5.03 -23.15
C ALA A 96 -35.69 5.45 -23.55
N THR A 97 -35.82 6.26 -24.61
CA THR A 97 -37.11 6.75 -25.10
C THR A 97 -38.00 5.59 -25.50
N TRP A 98 -39.25 5.58 -25.01
CA TRP A 98 -40.22 4.58 -25.41
C TRP A 98 -40.71 4.84 -26.84
N ASP A 99 -40.37 3.96 -27.77
CA ASP A 99 -40.68 4.04 -29.20
C ASP A 99 -41.70 2.98 -29.64
N ALA A 100 -42.67 2.70 -28.77
CA ALA A 100 -43.65 1.64 -28.94
C ALA A 100 -43.06 0.21 -29.03
N GLY A 101 -41.86 0.01 -28.49
CA GLY A 101 -41.25 -1.32 -28.36
C GLY A 101 -40.31 -1.69 -29.50
N ALA A 102 -39.89 -0.74 -30.33
CA ALA A 102 -39.05 -0.99 -31.49
C ALA A 102 -37.58 -1.16 -31.10
N THR A 103 -37.06 -0.29 -30.23
CA THR A 103 -35.66 -0.39 -29.74
C THR A 103 -35.53 -1.39 -28.60
N TRP A 104 -36.48 -1.35 -27.65
CA TRP A 104 -36.54 -2.24 -26.50
C TRP A 104 -37.98 -2.49 -26.08
N ASN A 105 -38.28 -3.68 -25.59
CA ASN A 105 -39.59 -4.03 -25.06
C ASN A 105 -39.52 -4.41 -23.58
N ARG A 106 -40.69 -4.62 -22.96
CA ARG A 106 -40.79 -5.06 -21.57
C ARG A 106 -40.74 -6.58 -21.55
N GLU A 107 -39.70 -7.13 -20.94
CA GLU A 107 -39.53 -8.54 -20.68
C GLU A 107 -40.16 -8.95 -19.37
N HIS A 108 -40.90 -10.06 -19.41
CA HIS A 108 -41.43 -10.75 -18.24
C HIS A 108 -40.45 -11.87 -17.89
N THR A 109 -39.52 -11.63 -16.96
CA THR A 109 -38.50 -12.63 -16.62
C THR A 109 -39.14 -13.90 -16.04
N TRP A 110 -40.31 -13.80 -15.39
CA TRP A 110 -41.24 -14.90 -15.21
C TRP A 110 -42.28 -14.88 -16.34
N PRO A 111 -42.29 -15.82 -17.30
CA PRO A 111 -43.18 -15.75 -18.45
C PRO A 111 -44.66 -15.73 -18.08
N VAL A 112 -45.46 -14.92 -18.79
CA VAL A 112 -46.92 -14.85 -18.58
C VAL A 112 -47.58 -16.22 -18.74
N SER A 113 -47.13 -17.02 -19.70
CA SER A 113 -47.64 -18.39 -19.93
C SER A 113 -47.37 -19.36 -18.78
N ARG A 114 -46.59 -18.96 -17.77
CA ARG A 114 -46.24 -19.74 -16.58
C ARG A 114 -46.91 -19.19 -15.32
N GLY A 115 -48.17 -18.75 -15.45
CA GLY A 115 -49.04 -18.52 -14.29
C GLY A 115 -49.12 -17.09 -13.78
N LEU A 116 -48.55 -16.10 -14.48
CA LEU A 116 -48.89 -14.71 -14.20
C LEU A 116 -50.35 -14.46 -14.60
N GLY A 117 -51.08 -13.70 -13.78
CA GLY A 117 -52.45 -13.33 -14.08
C GLY A 117 -52.57 -12.30 -15.21
N SER A 118 -53.54 -11.40 -15.10
CA SER A 118 -53.78 -10.38 -16.12
C SER A 118 -52.96 -9.10 -15.86
N GLN A 119 -53.05 -8.13 -16.77
CA GLN A 119 -52.45 -6.80 -16.58
C GLN A 119 -52.97 -6.02 -15.35
N SER A 120 -54.04 -6.50 -14.70
CA SER A 120 -54.50 -5.94 -13.42
C SER A 120 -53.87 -6.62 -12.19
N SER A 121 -53.18 -7.74 -12.36
CA SER A 121 -52.57 -8.49 -11.26
C SER A 121 -51.27 -7.86 -10.78
N PHE A 122 -50.91 -8.09 -9.51
CA PHE A 122 -49.67 -7.59 -8.92
C PHE A 122 -48.44 -8.23 -9.56
N GLU A 123 -48.43 -9.57 -9.67
CA GLU A 123 -47.32 -10.34 -10.23
C GLU A 123 -47.02 -9.98 -11.69
N TYR A 124 -48.04 -9.63 -12.46
CA TYR A 124 -47.88 -9.23 -13.85
C TYR A 124 -47.15 -7.90 -14.00
N CYS A 125 -47.38 -6.97 -13.07
CA CYS A 125 -46.86 -5.60 -13.13
C CYS A 125 -45.67 -5.35 -12.20
N ASP A 126 -45.17 -6.39 -11.55
CA ASP A 126 -44.08 -6.28 -10.58
C ASP A 126 -42.76 -5.92 -11.27
N LEU A 127 -42.17 -4.77 -10.91
CA LEU A 127 -40.89 -4.33 -11.47
C LEU A 127 -39.75 -5.21 -10.98
N HIS A 128 -39.88 -6.03 -9.94
CA HIS A 128 -38.83 -7.00 -9.58
C HIS A 128 -38.66 -8.11 -10.64
N GLN A 129 -39.65 -8.34 -11.51
CA GLN A 129 -39.54 -9.28 -12.64
C GLN A 129 -39.60 -8.62 -14.03
N LEU A 130 -40.15 -7.41 -14.15
CA LEU A 130 -40.16 -6.68 -15.43
C LEU A 130 -38.79 -6.06 -15.74
N ARG A 131 -38.27 -6.25 -16.96
CA ARG A 131 -37.01 -5.67 -17.43
C ARG A 131 -37.13 -5.03 -18.82
N GLY A 132 -36.26 -4.08 -19.14
CA GLY A 132 -36.06 -3.67 -20.54
C GLY A 132 -35.25 -4.73 -21.28
N CYS A 133 -35.69 -5.16 -22.45
CA CYS A 133 -35.02 -6.20 -23.24
C CYS A 133 -35.01 -5.86 -24.73
N ASN A 134 -34.03 -6.38 -25.46
CA ASN A 134 -34.04 -6.30 -26.92
C ASN A 134 -35.21 -7.14 -27.47
N PRO A 135 -36.05 -6.62 -28.39
CA PRO A 135 -37.26 -7.34 -28.83
C PRO A 135 -36.98 -8.69 -29.46
N SER A 136 -35.89 -8.83 -30.22
CA SER A 136 -35.49 -10.10 -30.84
C SER A 136 -35.00 -11.11 -29.80
N ILE A 137 -34.26 -10.65 -28.78
CA ILE A 137 -33.79 -11.52 -27.69
C ILE A 137 -34.98 -11.98 -26.84
N ASN A 138 -35.88 -11.07 -26.47
CA ASN A 138 -37.12 -11.40 -25.76
C ASN A 138 -37.93 -12.45 -26.55
N SER A 139 -38.17 -12.20 -27.84
CA SER A 139 -38.90 -13.15 -28.69
C SER A 139 -38.20 -14.51 -28.80
N SER A 140 -36.86 -14.54 -28.82
CA SER A 140 -36.07 -15.78 -28.89
C SER A 140 -36.09 -16.55 -27.56
N ARG A 141 -36.06 -15.84 -26.43
CA ARG A 141 -36.20 -16.40 -25.09
C ARG A 141 -37.57 -17.07 -24.93
N GLY A 142 -38.62 -16.43 -25.43
CA GLY A 142 -39.98 -16.97 -25.41
C GLY A 142 -40.47 -17.26 -24.00
N ASN A 143 -40.86 -18.51 -23.72
CA ASN A 143 -41.28 -18.95 -22.38
C ASN A 143 -40.31 -19.95 -21.73
N LYS A 144 -39.07 -20.00 -22.24
CA LYS A 144 -38.07 -20.94 -21.74
C LYS A 144 -37.77 -20.66 -20.27
N PRO A 145 -37.79 -21.70 -19.41
CA PRO A 145 -37.39 -21.55 -18.03
C PRO A 145 -35.90 -21.25 -17.94
N PHE A 146 -35.49 -20.56 -16.89
CA PHE A 146 -34.08 -20.40 -16.59
C PHE A 146 -33.48 -21.71 -16.06
N GLY A 147 -32.27 -22.03 -16.46
CA GLY A 147 -31.62 -23.27 -16.05
C GLY A 147 -30.40 -23.59 -16.92
N PRO A 148 -29.88 -24.83 -16.86
CA PRO A 148 -28.63 -25.20 -17.51
C PRO A 148 -28.63 -24.91 -19.01
N ALA A 149 -27.52 -24.44 -19.55
CA ALA A 149 -27.38 -24.09 -20.97
C ALA A 149 -27.76 -25.27 -21.89
N SER A 150 -28.93 -25.18 -22.52
CA SER A 150 -29.51 -26.23 -23.37
C SER A 150 -30.55 -25.64 -24.33
N THR A 151 -31.13 -26.47 -25.21
CA THR A 151 -32.19 -26.02 -26.12
C THR A 151 -33.50 -25.68 -25.41
N SER A 152 -33.76 -26.31 -24.26
CA SER A 152 -35.04 -26.23 -23.53
C SER A 152 -35.04 -25.22 -22.40
N TYR A 153 -33.86 -24.82 -21.91
CA TYR A 153 -33.68 -23.75 -20.93
C TYR A 153 -33.15 -22.48 -21.61
N TYR A 154 -33.22 -21.37 -20.89
CA TYR A 154 -32.55 -20.13 -21.23
C TYR A 154 -31.47 -19.83 -20.19
N ASP A 155 -30.23 -19.65 -20.64
CA ASP A 155 -29.13 -19.19 -19.82
C ASP A 155 -28.96 -17.68 -20.05
N PRO A 156 -29.22 -16.82 -19.05
CA PRO A 156 -29.11 -15.37 -19.20
C PRO A 156 -27.65 -14.90 -19.39
N GLY A 157 -26.66 -15.76 -19.15
CA GLY A 157 -25.23 -15.49 -19.39
C GLY A 157 -24.77 -15.75 -20.83
N ILE A 158 -25.65 -16.14 -21.76
CA ILE A 158 -25.28 -16.50 -23.15
C ILE A 158 -24.56 -15.37 -23.92
N PHE A 159 -24.74 -14.11 -23.50
CA PHE A 159 -24.08 -12.94 -24.09
C PHE A 159 -22.82 -12.50 -23.33
N GLY A 160 -22.31 -13.30 -22.39
CA GLY A 160 -21.14 -12.98 -21.58
C GLY A 160 -21.40 -11.88 -20.53
N GLN A 161 -22.67 -11.62 -20.20
CA GLN A 161 -23.08 -10.61 -19.22
C GLN A 161 -23.51 -11.29 -17.90
N PRO A 162 -23.22 -10.69 -16.73
CA PRO A 162 -23.47 -11.29 -15.42
C PRO A 162 -24.95 -11.12 -14.99
N TYR A 163 -25.86 -11.76 -15.71
CA TYR A 163 -27.31 -11.74 -15.42
C TYR A 163 -27.82 -13.02 -14.75
N ARG A 164 -27.00 -14.05 -14.57
CA ARG A 164 -27.41 -15.31 -13.95
C ARG A 164 -27.81 -15.12 -12.49
N GLY A 165 -26.99 -14.42 -11.71
CA GLY A 165 -27.24 -14.16 -10.29
C GLY A 165 -28.47 -13.28 -10.08
N GLU A 166 -28.59 -12.20 -10.87
CA GLU A 166 -29.73 -11.28 -10.79
C GLU A 166 -31.05 -11.99 -11.14
N MET A 167 -31.06 -12.80 -12.21
CA MET A 167 -32.25 -13.56 -12.59
C MET A 167 -32.61 -14.62 -11.55
N ALA A 168 -31.63 -15.29 -10.94
CA ALA A 168 -31.88 -16.21 -9.84
C ALA A 168 -32.59 -15.52 -8.67
N ARG A 169 -32.06 -14.38 -8.20
CA ARG A 169 -32.67 -13.60 -7.11
C ARG A 169 -34.05 -13.05 -7.46
N ALA A 170 -34.27 -12.64 -8.72
CA ALA A 170 -35.59 -12.21 -9.20
C ALA A 170 -36.61 -13.36 -9.18
N MET A 171 -36.23 -14.58 -9.60
CA MET A 171 -37.13 -15.73 -9.56
C MET A 171 -37.43 -16.21 -8.14
N MET A 172 -36.43 -16.22 -7.26
CA MET A 172 -36.60 -16.54 -5.83
C MET A 172 -37.53 -15.54 -5.14
N TYR A 173 -37.46 -14.26 -5.52
CA TYR A 173 -38.42 -13.25 -5.10
C TYR A 173 -39.85 -13.58 -5.55
N MET A 174 -40.05 -13.90 -6.83
CA MET A 174 -41.38 -14.21 -7.36
C MET A 174 -42.02 -15.41 -6.66
N ASP A 175 -41.25 -16.47 -6.44
CA ASP A 175 -41.66 -17.68 -5.71
C ASP A 175 -41.90 -17.43 -4.21
N THR A 176 -41.25 -16.42 -3.61
CA THR A 176 -41.50 -16.00 -2.23
C THR A 176 -42.73 -15.10 -2.11
N ARG A 177 -42.90 -14.15 -3.03
CA ARG A 177 -43.96 -13.13 -2.97
C ARG A 177 -45.34 -13.68 -3.34
N TYR A 178 -45.40 -14.55 -4.35
CA TYR A 178 -46.63 -14.98 -5.00
C TYR A 178 -46.84 -16.48 -4.83
N THR A 179 -47.79 -16.86 -3.98
CA THR A 179 -47.99 -18.26 -3.56
C THR A 179 -48.44 -19.21 -4.68
N GLN A 180 -48.93 -18.67 -5.80
CA GLN A 180 -49.31 -19.43 -6.99
C GLN A 180 -48.14 -19.72 -7.95
N LEU A 181 -46.99 -19.10 -7.71
CA LEU A 181 -45.77 -19.26 -8.51
C LEU A 181 -44.80 -20.14 -7.72
N THR A 182 -44.12 -21.06 -8.40
CA THR A 182 -43.24 -22.01 -7.71
C THR A 182 -41.98 -22.31 -8.50
N LEU A 183 -40.82 -22.20 -7.85
CA LEU A 183 -39.56 -22.74 -8.35
C LEU A 183 -39.50 -24.26 -8.10
N VAL A 184 -38.93 -25.01 -9.03
CA VAL A 184 -38.79 -26.47 -8.91
C VAL A 184 -37.38 -26.91 -9.23
N HIS A 185 -37.01 -28.10 -8.76
CA HIS A 185 -35.79 -28.77 -9.20
C HIS A 185 -36.05 -29.46 -10.55
N GLY A 186 -35.18 -29.21 -11.51
CA GLY A 186 -35.35 -29.72 -12.88
C GLY A 186 -36.41 -28.97 -13.68
N PHE A 187 -36.99 -29.64 -14.70
CA PHE A 187 -37.75 -28.95 -15.73
C PHE A 187 -39.18 -28.57 -15.28
N PRO A 188 -39.56 -27.29 -15.34
CA PRO A 188 -40.84 -26.81 -14.81
C PRO A 188 -42.04 -26.99 -15.76
N SER A 189 -43.21 -27.25 -15.17
CA SER A 189 -44.51 -27.36 -15.86
C SER A 189 -45.53 -26.33 -15.36
N ALA A 190 -46.56 -26.02 -16.17
CA ALA A 190 -47.64 -25.09 -15.80
C ALA A 190 -47.12 -23.75 -15.21
N SER A 191 -47.52 -23.40 -13.98
CA SER A 191 -47.11 -22.18 -13.28
C SER A 191 -45.74 -22.27 -12.61
N GLN A 192 -44.97 -23.33 -12.87
CA GLN A 192 -43.61 -23.50 -12.34
C GLN A 192 -42.60 -22.79 -13.23
N MET A 193 -41.46 -22.43 -12.65
CA MET A 193 -40.35 -21.76 -13.34
C MET A 193 -39.01 -22.27 -12.82
N GLY A 194 -37.97 -22.11 -13.63
CA GLY A 194 -36.58 -22.33 -13.23
C GLY A 194 -36.18 -23.77 -12.95
N ASP A 195 -34.89 -24.07 -13.04
CA ASP A 195 -34.27 -25.17 -12.32
C ASP A 195 -33.59 -24.61 -11.06
N LEU A 196 -34.21 -24.81 -9.90
CA LEU A 196 -33.77 -24.25 -8.63
C LEU A 196 -32.32 -24.63 -8.29
N THR A 197 -31.86 -25.83 -8.67
CA THR A 197 -30.47 -26.24 -8.45
C THR A 197 -29.51 -25.32 -9.22
N GLN A 198 -29.84 -25.00 -10.47
CA GLN A 198 -29.02 -24.11 -11.29
C GLN A 198 -29.11 -22.65 -10.81
N LEU A 199 -30.30 -22.20 -10.43
CA LEU A 199 -30.49 -20.85 -9.89
C LEU A 199 -29.72 -20.63 -8.59
N LEU A 200 -29.64 -21.65 -7.73
CA LEU A 200 -28.80 -21.62 -6.54
C LEU A 200 -27.31 -21.46 -6.92
N ALA A 201 -26.79 -22.28 -7.83
CA ALA A 201 -25.40 -22.14 -8.28
C ALA A 201 -25.11 -20.73 -8.81
N TRP A 202 -25.98 -20.22 -9.70
CA TRP A 202 -25.85 -18.88 -10.28
C TRP A 202 -25.89 -17.75 -9.25
N HIS A 203 -26.65 -17.89 -8.18
CA HIS A 203 -26.70 -16.89 -7.11
C HIS A 203 -25.33 -16.67 -6.45
N TYR A 204 -24.54 -17.73 -6.26
CA TYR A 204 -23.22 -17.67 -5.63
C TYR A 204 -22.07 -17.45 -6.63
N GLU A 205 -22.25 -17.87 -7.88
CA GLU A 205 -21.30 -17.56 -8.96
C GLU A 205 -21.31 -16.07 -9.32
N GLU A 206 -22.47 -15.40 -9.19
CA GLU A 206 -22.64 -13.98 -9.49
C GLU A 206 -23.25 -13.22 -8.28
N PRO A 207 -22.40 -12.69 -7.38
CA PRO A 207 -22.81 -11.88 -6.23
C PRO A 207 -23.68 -10.66 -6.60
N VAL A 208 -24.28 -10.03 -5.60
CA VAL A 208 -25.18 -8.89 -5.83
C VAL A 208 -24.40 -7.67 -6.29
N ARG A 209 -24.64 -7.23 -7.53
CA ARG A 209 -23.98 -6.04 -8.09
C ARG A 209 -24.60 -4.74 -7.59
N GLU A 210 -23.84 -3.66 -7.66
CA GLU A 210 -24.34 -2.32 -7.30
C GLU A 210 -25.58 -1.92 -8.12
N SER A 211 -25.61 -2.24 -9.42
CA SER A 211 -26.77 -1.97 -10.27
C SER A 211 -28.05 -2.66 -9.78
N GLU A 212 -27.94 -3.87 -9.23
CA GLU A 212 -29.06 -4.60 -8.60
C GLU A 212 -29.52 -3.91 -7.32
N ARG A 213 -28.59 -3.50 -6.46
CA ARG A 213 -28.91 -2.78 -5.21
C ARG A 213 -29.58 -1.44 -5.50
N ARG A 214 -29.05 -0.67 -6.45
CA ARG A 214 -29.64 0.60 -6.91
C ARG A 214 -31.05 0.39 -7.45
N ARG A 215 -31.24 -0.62 -8.31
CA ARG A 215 -32.54 -0.99 -8.86
C ARG A 215 -33.53 -1.35 -7.74
N ASN A 216 -33.12 -2.24 -6.83
CA ASN A 216 -33.93 -2.66 -5.68
C ASN A 216 -34.31 -1.47 -4.80
N HIS A 217 -33.35 -0.57 -4.55
CA HIS A 217 -33.55 0.66 -3.80
C HIS A 217 -34.61 1.55 -4.46
N LEU A 218 -34.48 1.87 -5.74
CA LEU A 218 -35.43 2.75 -6.44
C LEU A 218 -36.84 2.15 -6.51
N ILE A 219 -36.96 0.84 -6.74
CA ILE A 219 -38.26 0.15 -6.72
C ILE A 219 -38.89 0.26 -5.32
N GLY A 220 -38.10 0.00 -4.27
CA GLY A 220 -38.55 0.00 -2.89
C GLY A 220 -38.78 1.37 -2.25
N SER A 221 -38.09 2.42 -2.72
CA SER A 221 -38.21 3.77 -2.15
C SER A 221 -39.17 4.68 -2.92
N THR A 222 -39.34 4.43 -4.23
CA THR A 222 -40.01 5.38 -5.12
C THR A 222 -41.24 4.82 -5.82
N TYR A 223 -41.20 3.57 -6.29
CA TYR A 223 -42.19 3.08 -7.26
C TYR A 223 -43.20 2.07 -6.68
N GLN A 224 -42.74 0.95 -6.13
CA GLN A 224 -43.60 -0.12 -5.62
C GLN A 224 -43.66 -0.21 -4.10
N PHE A 225 -42.71 0.43 -3.39
CA PHE A 225 -42.66 0.41 -1.93
C PHE A 225 -42.46 -0.98 -1.31
N ASN A 226 -41.88 -1.91 -2.07
CA ASN A 226 -41.39 -3.18 -1.57
C ASN A 226 -40.04 -3.55 -2.22
N ARG A 227 -39.22 -4.28 -1.48
CA ARG A 227 -37.85 -4.66 -1.87
C ARG A 227 -37.73 -6.15 -2.13
N ASN A 228 -36.80 -6.54 -3.00
CA ASN A 228 -36.36 -7.92 -3.16
C ASN A 228 -35.38 -8.28 -2.02
N PRO A 229 -35.76 -9.18 -1.10
CA PRO A 229 -34.95 -9.51 0.06
C PRO A 229 -33.67 -10.23 -0.31
N PHE A 230 -33.62 -10.94 -1.43
CA PHE A 230 -32.43 -11.69 -1.86
C PHE A 230 -31.36 -10.80 -2.49
N MET A 231 -31.69 -9.53 -2.79
CA MET A 231 -30.71 -8.51 -3.19
C MET A 231 -30.18 -7.73 -1.98
N ASP A 232 -31.01 -7.53 -0.95
CA ASP A 232 -30.60 -6.83 0.27
C ASP A 232 -29.88 -7.73 1.27
N ARG A 233 -30.26 -9.01 1.32
CA ARG A 233 -29.84 -10.05 2.26
C ARG A 233 -29.66 -11.39 1.51
N PRO A 234 -28.61 -11.52 0.69
CA PRO A 234 -28.39 -12.70 -0.15
C PRO A 234 -28.25 -14.00 0.66
N GLU A 235 -27.83 -13.93 1.92
CA GLU A 235 -27.76 -15.08 2.83
C GLU A 235 -29.13 -15.78 3.03
N TYR A 236 -30.26 -15.07 2.84
CA TYR A 236 -31.59 -15.66 2.92
C TYR A 236 -31.84 -16.71 1.82
N VAL A 237 -31.08 -16.70 0.72
CA VAL A 237 -31.19 -17.70 -0.33
C VAL A 237 -30.87 -19.08 0.21
N TRP A 238 -29.74 -19.25 0.89
CA TRP A 238 -29.38 -20.53 1.50
C TRP A 238 -30.43 -20.95 2.52
N ALA A 239 -30.79 -20.02 3.42
CA ALA A 239 -31.69 -20.31 4.53
C ALA A 239 -33.08 -20.77 4.07
N ILE A 240 -33.55 -20.36 2.89
CA ILE A 240 -34.86 -20.74 2.34
C ILE A 240 -34.78 -21.89 1.35
N PHE A 241 -33.90 -21.79 0.36
CA PHE A 241 -33.94 -22.59 -0.87
C PHE A 241 -32.98 -23.76 -0.90
N SER A 242 -32.04 -23.86 0.06
CA SER A 242 -31.26 -25.08 0.27
C SER A 242 -32.15 -26.30 0.62
N ARG A 243 -33.42 -26.05 1.01
CA ARG A 243 -34.43 -27.06 1.34
C ARG A 243 -35.57 -27.06 0.31
N ALA A 244 -35.70 -28.13 -0.46
CA ALA A 244 -36.88 -28.33 -1.30
C ALA A 244 -38.15 -28.68 -0.49
N PRO A 245 -39.35 -28.22 -0.88
CA PRO A 245 -40.61 -28.64 -0.27
C PRO A 245 -40.82 -30.16 -0.41
N GLY A 246 -41.01 -30.85 0.71
CA GLY A 246 -41.23 -32.31 0.73
C GLY A 246 -39.96 -33.16 0.58
N GLN A 247 -38.80 -32.55 0.38
CA GLN A 247 -37.52 -33.24 0.49
C GLN A 247 -37.02 -33.14 1.95
N PRO A 248 -36.26 -34.15 2.43
CA PRO A 248 -35.51 -34.01 3.67
C PRO A 248 -34.59 -32.78 3.59
N LEU A 249 -34.18 -32.26 4.75
CA LEU A 249 -33.13 -31.23 4.82
C LEU A 249 -32.04 -31.61 3.83
N TYR A 250 -31.61 -30.70 2.96
CA TYR A 250 -30.39 -31.03 2.24
C TYR A 250 -29.26 -30.96 3.26
N PRO A 251 -28.45 -32.02 3.35
CA PRO A 251 -28.59 -33.27 2.60
C PRO A 251 -29.43 -34.36 3.25
N ALA A 252 -29.89 -35.23 2.35
CA ALA A 252 -30.81 -36.34 2.59
C ALA A 252 -30.40 -37.25 3.76
N PRO A 253 -31.33 -37.97 4.40
CA PRO A 253 -31.03 -38.85 5.54
C PRO A 253 -29.94 -39.84 5.14
N GLY A 254 -28.79 -39.78 5.82
CA GLY A 254 -27.61 -40.61 5.53
C GLY A 254 -26.43 -39.87 4.87
N ASN A 255 -26.62 -38.63 4.44
CA ASN A 255 -25.56 -37.68 4.14
C ASN A 255 -25.98 -36.41 4.88
N PRO A 256 -25.38 -36.01 6.02
CA PRO A 256 -25.42 -34.66 6.56
C PRO A 256 -24.25 -33.88 5.91
N TRP A 257 -24.51 -32.75 5.26
CA TRP A 257 -23.49 -31.84 4.80
C TRP A 257 -23.28 -31.12 6.09
N PRO A 258 -22.10 -31.28 6.69
CA PRO A 258 -21.71 -30.28 7.63
C PRO A 258 -21.88 -28.94 6.86
N ASN A 259 -22.54 -27.93 7.42
CA ASN A 259 -22.46 -26.61 6.81
C ASN A 259 -21.02 -26.10 6.92
N GLU A 260 -20.16 -26.53 6.01
CA GLU A 260 -18.74 -26.20 5.96
C GLU A 260 -18.57 -24.79 5.37
N SER A 261 -19.08 -23.78 6.06
CA SER A 261 -19.07 -22.39 5.59
C SER A 261 -17.84 -21.60 6.01
N THR A 262 -16.89 -22.23 6.72
CA THR A 262 -15.66 -21.59 7.23
C THR A 262 -14.91 -20.85 6.14
N ILE A 263 -14.73 -19.56 6.38
CA ILE A 263 -13.83 -18.68 5.66
C ILE A 263 -12.64 -18.38 6.59
N TYR A 264 -11.48 -18.12 6.02
CA TYR A 264 -10.32 -17.66 6.79
C TYR A 264 -9.31 -16.92 5.91
N ILE A 265 -8.47 -16.11 6.55
CA ILE A 265 -7.36 -15.39 5.95
C ILE A 265 -6.05 -15.88 6.57
N GLY A 266 -4.97 -15.87 5.78
CA GLY A 266 -3.67 -16.36 6.23
C GLY A 266 -3.52 -17.87 6.11
N SER A 267 -2.88 -18.51 7.09
CA SER A 267 -2.42 -19.90 6.98
C SER A 267 -3.48 -20.93 7.36
N ALA A 268 -4.25 -20.70 8.42
CA ALA A 268 -5.31 -21.58 8.89
C ALA A 268 -6.29 -20.82 9.82
N PRO A 269 -7.56 -21.25 9.91
CA PRO A 269 -8.49 -20.75 10.92
C PRO A 269 -8.19 -21.33 12.31
N GLU A 270 -8.61 -20.59 13.33
CA GLU A 270 -8.70 -21.01 14.71
C GLU A 270 -9.86 -22.01 14.91
N ALA A 271 -9.97 -22.57 16.12
CA ALA A 271 -11.00 -23.55 16.43
C ALA A 271 -12.45 -23.02 16.34
N ASP A 272 -12.62 -21.70 16.46
CA ASP A 272 -13.90 -20.99 16.31
C ASP A 272 -14.11 -20.41 14.90
N GLY A 273 -13.26 -20.82 13.93
CA GLY A 273 -13.33 -20.35 12.55
C GLY A 273 -12.63 -19.02 12.29
N SER A 274 -12.37 -18.19 13.32
CA SER A 274 -11.70 -16.90 13.12
C SER A 274 -10.28 -17.05 12.60
N SER A 275 -9.77 -15.99 12.00
CA SER A 275 -8.36 -15.86 11.66
C SER A 275 -7.92 -14.40 11.76
N THR A 276 -6.62 -14.19 11.96
CA THR A 276 -6.03 -12.85 11.99
C THR A 276 -4.75 -12.84 11.18
N LEU A 277 -4.64 -11.87 10.27
CA LEU A 277 -3.45 -11.60 9.48
C LEU A 277 -2.99 -10.16 9.73
N ALA A 278 -1.80 -10.00 10.28
CA ALA A 278 -1.15 -8.69 10.36
C ALA A 278 -0.41 -8.40 9.05
N VAL A 279 -0.67 -7.24 8.44
CA VAL A 279 0.00 -6.75 7.24
C VAL A 279 0.60 -5.39 7.53
N ASP A 280 1.93 -5.34 7.51
CA ASP A 280 2.68 -4.09 7.58
C ASP A 280 3.06 -3.65 6.15
N LEU A 281 2.54 -2.50 5.74
CA LEU A 281 2.82 -1.90 4.43
C LEU A 281 4.08 -1.02 4.44
N GLY A 282 4.78 -0.94 5.58
CA GLY A 282 6.05 -0.26 5.73
C GLY A 282 5.94 1.26 5.76
N ASN A 283 7.05 1.93 5.40
CA ASN A 283 7.15 3.37 5.38
C ASN A 283 6.61 3.95 4.05
N VAL A 284 5.84 5.03 4.14
CA VAL A 284 5.27 5.76 2.99
C VAL A 284 5.57 7.24 3.15
N LEU A 285 6.05 7.89 2.09
CA LEU A 285 6.29 9.32 2.12
C LEU A 285 4.96 10.08 2.26
N GLN A 286 4.98 11.15 3.04
CA GLN A 286 3.81 12.02 3.21
C GLN A 286 3.28 12.48 1.84
N HIS A 287 1.97 12.36 1.64
CA HIS A 287 1.25 12.67 0.39
C HIS A 287 1.58 11.77 -0.81
N ALA A 288 2.31 10.66 -0.62
CA ALA A 288 2.42 9.64 -1.65
C ALA A 288 1.12 8.81 -1.74
N ASP A 289 0.98 8.07 -2.84
CA ASP A 289 -0.08 7.08 -2.97
C ASP A 289 0.10 5.98 -1.92
N ALA A 290 -0.98 5.69 -1.20
CA ALA A 290 -0.97 4.62 -0.20
C ALA A 290 -0.70 3.27 -0.89
N PRO A 291 0.25 2.47 -0.40
CA PRO A 291 0.46 1.12 -0.88
C PRO A 291 -0.77 0.25 -0.56
N GLY A 292 -0.94 -0.82 -1.35
CA GLY A 292 -1.92 -1.85 -1.10
C GLY A 292 -1.29 -3.23 -1.22
N GLU A 293 -1.82 -4.18 -0.48
CA GLU A 293 -1.37 -5.58 -0.46
C GLU A 293 -2.52 -6.49 -0.89
N THR A 294 -2.19 -7.58 -1.58
CA THR A 294 -3.19 -8.60 -1.94
C THR A 294 -3.17 -9.74 -0.92
N VAL A 295 -4.27 -9.91 -0.20
CA VAL A 295 -4.48 -11.03 0.71
C VAL A 295 -5.40 -12.08 0.10
N PHE A 296 -5.32 -13.31 0.61
CA PHE A 296 -6.15 -14.43 0.17
C PHE A 296 -7.21 -14.74 1.21
N ILE A 297 -8.47 -14.75 0.76
CA ILE A 297 -9.61 -15.28 1.49
C ILE A 297 -9.77 -16.74 1.04
N ASN A 298 -9.64 -17.65 1.98
CA ASN A 298 -9.76 -19.08 1.75
C ASN A 298 -11.11 -19.56 2.26
N LYS A 299 -11.73 -20.47 1.52
CA LYS A 299 -12.93 -21.18 1.93
C LYS A 299 -12.65 -22.65 2.06
N LEU A 300 -13.09 -23.23 3.17
CA LEU A 300 -13.17 -24.68 3.34
C LEU A 300 -14.54 -25.22 2.95
N GLY A 301 -14.55 -26.51 2.64
CA GLY A 301 -15.76 -27.30 2.50
C GLY A 301 -16.60 -27.10 1.24
N GLN A 302 -17.77 -27.72 1.21
CA GLN A 302 -18.57 -27.86 -0.02
C GLN A 302 -19.78 -26.94 -0.13
N THR A 303 -20.31 -26.45 0.98
CA THR A 303 -21.48 -25.55 0.95
C THR A 303 -21.08 -24.17 0.46
N PRO A 304 -21.88 -23.50 -0.37
CA PRO A 304 -21.55 -22.14 -0.79
C PRO A 304 -21.74 -21.17 0.40
N THR A 305 -20.91 -20.13 0.48
CA THR A 305 -20.90 -19.19 1.61
C THR A 305 -21.05 -17.77 1.12
N THR A 306 -21.98 -16.99 1.69
CA THR A 306 -22.00 -15.53 1.56
C THR A 306 -21.18 -14.90 2.68
N TYR A 307 -20.46 -13.83 2.37
CA TYR A 307 -19.71 -13.07 3.36
C TYR A 307 -19.78 -11.58 3.07
N ARG A 308 -19.38 -10.77 4.04
CA ARG A 308 -19.31 -9.32 3.93
C ARG A 308 -17.93 -8.82 4.31
N VAL A 309 -17.39 -7.91 3.50
CA VAL A 309 -16.18 -7.16 3.83
C VAL A 309 -16.57 -5.80 4.40
N THR A 310 -16.04 -5.48 5.58
CA THR A 310 -16.17 -4.16 6.22
C THR A 310 -14.80 -3.67 6.67
N THR A 311 -14.66 -2.35 6.81
CA THR A 311 -13.42 -1.75 7.29
C THR A 311 -13.68 -0.83 8.48
N THR A 312 -12.68 -0.71 9.36
CA THR A 312 -12.66 0.24 10.47
C THR A 312 -11.29 0.92 10.55
N GLY A 313 -11.22 2.06 11.23
CA GLY A 313 -10.03 2.91 11.22
C GLY A 313 -9.80 3.51 9.83
N GLU A 314 -8.56 3.49 9.37
CA GLU A 314 -8.16 4.08 8.08
C GLU A 314 -8.05 3.06 6.93
N ALA A 315 -8.43 1.80 7.19
CA ALA A 315 -8.32 0.74 6.21
C ALA A 315 -9.33 0.89 5.05
N VAL A 316 -8.86 0.55 3.85
CA VAL A 316 -9.69 0.38 2.66
C VAL A 316 -9.53 -1.03 2.09
N ALA A 317 -10.55 -1.47 1.36
CA ALA A 317 -10.54 -2.72 0.62
C ALA A 317 -11.16 -2.52 -0.77
N ASP A 318 -10.66 -3.24 -1.78
CA ASP A 318 -11.15 -3.17 -3.16
C ASP A 318 -12.56 -3.75 -3.34
N ARG A 319 -13.02 -4.52 -2.35
CA ARG A 319 -14.37 -5.06 -2.28
C ARG A 319 -15.06 -4.60 -1.01
N SER A 320 -16.33 -4.31 -1.16
CA SER A 320 -17.23 -3.98 -0.06
C SER A 320 -18.57 -4.63 -0.34
N ASN A 321 -19.37 -4.87 0.71
CA ASN A 321 -20.72 -5.44 0.65
C ASN A 321 -20.73 -6.97 0.53
N TRP A 322 -21.81 -7.50 -0.07
CA TRP A 322 -22.15 -8.92 -0.12
C TRP A 322 -21.39 -9.65 -1.23
N GLU A 323 -20.47 -10.50 -0.80
CA GLU A 323 -19.70 -11.39 -1.66
C GLU A 323 -20.10 -12.84 -1.41
N ALA A 324 -19.65 -13.73 -2.28
CA ALA A 324 -19.95 -15.14 -2.18
C ALA A 324 -18.80 -16.03 -2.67
N PHE A 325 -18.65 -17.16 -2.02
CA PHE A 325 -18.01 -18.33 -2.60
C PHE A 325 -19.06 -19.28 -3.18
N PRO A 326 -18.83 -19.81 -4.39
CA PRO A 326 -19.66 -20.88 -4.94
C PRO A 326 -19.44 -22.19 -4.16
N PHE A 327 -20.07 -23.26 -4.64
CA PHE A 327 -19.86 -24.60 -4.10
C PHE A 327 -18.39 -25.01 -4.15
N ASN A 328 -18.00 -25.87 -3.19
CA ASN A 328 -16.64 -26.38 -3.01
C ASN A 328 -15.65 -25.37 -2.40
N ALA A 329 -14.52 -25.91 -1.96
CA ALA A 329 -13.43 -25.11 -1.43
C ALA A 329 -12.86 -24.21 -2.52
N GLY A 330 -12.41 -23.03 -2.12
CA GLY A 330 -11.97 -22.02 -3.07
C GLY A 330 -11.10 -20.97 -2.42
N VAL A 331 -10.49 -20.15 -3.26
CA VAL A 331 -9.67 -19.02 -2.86
C VAL A 331 -10.11 -17.81 -3.65
N GLN A 332 -10.28 -16.68 -2.98
CA GLN A 332 -10.50 -15.37 -3.58
C GLN A 332 -9.44 -14.40 -3.10
N THR A 333 -9.14 -13.40 -3.91
CA THR A 333 -8.24 -12.31 -3.53
C THR A 333 -9.01 -11.13 -2.98
N LEU A 334 -8.40 -10.41 -2.05
CA LEU A 334 -8.85 -9.13 -1.53
C LEU A 334 -7.65 -8.19 -1.51
N THR A 335 -7.77 -7.02 -2.13
CA THR A 335 -6.73 -6.00 -2.03
C THR A 335 -7.08 -5.06 -0.90
N VAL A 336 -6.16 -4.93 0.05
CA VAL A 336 -6.30 -4.15 1.28
C VAL A 336 -5.24 -3.05 1.31
N GLY A 337 -5.53 -1.92 1.95
CA GLY A 337 -4.61 -0.80 2.04
C GLY A 337 -5.14 0.33 2.90
N PHE A 338 -4.65 1.55 2.65
CA PHE A 338 -5.13 2.77 3.29
C PHE A 338 -5.76 3.74 2.27
N ASP A 339 -6.64 4.62 2.75
CA ASP A 339 -7.15 5.71 1.94
C ASP A 339 -6.00 6.67 1.57
N ALA A 340 -6.09 7.33 0.41
CA ALA A 340 -5.11 8.34 0.00
C ALA A 340 -5.03 9.51 1.00
N ALA A 341 -6.11 9.78 1.75
CA ALA A 341 -6.11 10.79 2.81
C ALA A 341 -5.21 10.41 4.00
N SER A 342 -4.95 9.11 4.23
CA SER A 342 -4.15 8.61 5.35
C SER A 342 -2.68 8.99 5.26
N THR A 343 -2.14 9.19 4.05
CA THR A 343 -0.75 9.62 3.87
C THR A 343 -0.56 11.14 4.13
N GLY A 344 -1.62 11.86 4.51
CA GLY A 344 -1.56 13.29 4.78
C GLY A 344 -0.94 13.67 6.13
N VAL A 345 -0.90 12.75 7.11
CA VAL A 345 -0.46 13.02 8.49
C VAL A 345 0.73 12.13 8.84
N LEU A 346 1.82 12.73 9.33
CA LEU A 346 3.00 12.00 9.78
C LEU A 346 2.71 11.13 11.01
N GLY A 347 3.22 9.91 11.03
CA GLY A 347 3.06 8.96 12.14
C GLY A 347 2.52 7.61 11.70
N GLU A 348 2.06 6.82 12.66
CA GLU A 348 1.44 5.52 12.39
C GLU A 348 -0.01 5.72 11.92
N ALA A 349 -0.36 5.02 10.84
CA ALA A 349 -1.73 4.82 10.42
C ALA A 349 -2.10 3.35 10.63
N SER A 350 -3.30 3.11 11.16
CA SER A 350 -3.80 1.77 11.39
C SER A 350 -5.26 1.64 11.02
N GLY A 351 -5.63 0.42 10.66
CA GLY A 351 -6.99 0.09 10.29
C GLY A 351 -7.19 -1.40 10.27
N THR A 352 -8.45 -1.80 10.18
CA THR A 352 -8.82 -3.20 10.23
C THR A 352 -9.81 -3.50 9.12
N VAL A 353 -9.52 -4.55 8.34
CA VAL A 353 -10.48 -5.14 7.41
C VAL A 353 -11.08 -6.37 8.07
N ILE A 354 -12.40 -6.44 8.10
CA ILE A 354 -13.16 -7.51 8.75
C ILE A 354 -13.97 -8.24 7.68
N VAL A 355 -13.76 -9.54 7.58
CA VAL A 355 -14.51 -10.45 6.72
C VAL A 355 -15.45 -11.28 7.59
N THR A 356 -16.75 -11.01 7.47
CA THR A 356 -17.79 -11.65 8.27
C THR A 356 -18.54 -12.66 7.40
N ASN A 357 -18.56 -13.93 7.79
CA ASN A 357 -19.44 -14.93 7.22
C ASN A 357 -20.90 -14.63 7.62
N THR A 358 -21.82 -14.63 6.64
CA THR A 358 -23.20 -14.17 6.85
C THR A 358 -24.24 -15.27 6.77
N ASP A 359 -23.83 -16.55 6.75
CA ASP A 359 -24.78 -17.66 6.77
C ASP A 359 -25.66 -17.63 8.05
N LEU A 360 -26.91 -18.08 7.91
CA LEU A 360 -27.96 -18.04 8.95
C LEU A 360 -28.35 -19.43 9.45
N THR A 361 -27.62 -20.49 9.09
CA THR A 361 -27.96 -21.84 9.56
C THR A 361 -27.65 -21.97 11.06
N SER A 362 -28.64 -22.43 11.83
CA SER A 362 -28.52 -22.56 13.28
C SER A 362 -27.49 -23.61 13.72
N ALA A 363 -26.43 -23.13 14.39
CA ALA A 363 -25.67 -23.71 15.50
C ALA A 363 -25.38 -25.23 15.53
N GLY A 364 -24.13 -25.57 15.22
CA GLY A 364 -23.37 -26.73 15.68
C GLY A 364 -21.87 -26.41 15.57
N LEU A 365 -21.00 -27.13 16.32
CA LEU A 365 -19.55 -26.88 16.36
C LEU A 365 -18.96 -26.76 14.95
N GLY A 366 -18.54 -25.54 14.61
CA GLY A 366 -17.76 -25.21 13.41
C GLY A 366 -18.53 -24.78 12.16
N MET A 367 -19.80 -24.37 12.23
CA MET A 367 -20.64 -24.23 11.02
C MET A 367 -21.76 -23.19 11.11
N GLY A 368 -21.65 -22.11 10.32
CA GLY A 368 -22.76 -21.23 9.88
C GLY A 368 -23.35 -20.22 10.86
N ALA A 369 -22.93 -20.24 12.12
CA ALA A 369 -23.16 -19.17 13.11
C ALA A 369 -22.04 -19.14 14.19
N GLN A 370 -20.98 -19.93 13.98
CA GLN A 370 -19.81 -20.11 14.83
C GLN A 370 -18.53 -20.01 14.00
N ASP A 371 -18.59 -19.24 12.91
CA ASP A 371 -17.43 -18.83 12.14
C ASP A 371 -17.19 -17.38 12.56
N ALA A 372 -16.28 -17.19 13.51
CA ALA A 372 -15.98 -15.87 14.04
C ALA A 372 -15.32 -14.99 12.97
N ASP A 373 -15.41 -13.68 13.14
CA ASP A 373 -14.93 -12.73 12.15
C ASP A 373 -13.44 -12.94 11.82
N ASP A 374 -13.11 -12.89 10.53
CA ASP A 374 -11.74 -12.93 10.05
C ASP A 374 -11.21 -11.51 9.89
N VAL A 375 -9.97 -11.30 10.34
CA VAL A 375 -9.42 -9.96 10.51
C VAL A 375 -8.10 -9.79 9.77
N VAL A 376 -7.99 -8.70 9.02
CA VAL A 376 -6.70 -8.19 8.54
C VAL A 376 -6.39 -6.90 9.28
N GLU A 377 -5.34 -6.94 10.09
CA GLU A 377 -4.82 -5.77 10.79
C GLU A 377 -3.79 -5.10 9.89
N LEU A 378 -4.04 -3.84 9.52
CA LEU A 378 -3.18 -3.06 8.65
C LEU A 378 -2.41 -2.02 9.47
N THR A 379 -1.12 -1.94 9.22
CA THR A 379 -0.26 -0.84 9.68
C THR A 379 0.53 -0.25 8.53
N MET A 380 0.72 1.06 8.55
CA MET A 380 1.78 1.73 7.80
C MET A 380 2.32 2.89 8.63
N ARG A 381 3.50 3.38 8.26
CA ARG A 381 4.06 4.58 8.86
C ARG A 381 4.27 5.65 7.79
N VAL A 382 3.60 6.78 8.00
CA VAL A 382 3.75 7.96 7.15
C VAL A 382 4.93 8.78 7.64
N VAL A 383 5.93 8.94 6.77
CA VAL A 383 7.21 9.58 7.09
C VAL A 383 7.48 10.78 6.20
N ALA A 384 8.21 11.74 6.74
CA ALA A 384 8.80 12.83 5.99
C ALA A 384 10.10 12.35 5.32
N PRO A 385 10.52 12.98 4.21
CA PRO A 385 11.77 12.61 3.56
C PRO A 385 12.97 12.84 4.50
N GLY A 386 13.89 11.87 4.52
CA GLY A 386 15.20 12.02 5.16
C GLY A 386 16.14 12.88 4.33
N VAL A 387 16.98 13.65 5.01
CA VAL A 387 17.99 14.51 4.41
C VAL A 387 19.38 14.07 4.88
N PRO A 388 20.30 13.63 3.99
CA PRO A 388 21.61 13.17 4.41
C PRO A 388 22.49 14.32 4.86
N SER A 389 23.40 14.03 5.79
CA SER A 389 24.38 15.00 6.26
C SER A 389 25.62 14.34 6.86
N PHE A 390 26.79 14.94 6.68
CA PHE A 390 28.00 14.62 7.45
C PHE A 390 28.07 15.31 8.81
N ASP A 391 27.08 16.15 9.15
CA ASP A 391 26.96 16.85 10.42
C ASP A 391 25.59 16.52 11.07
N PRO A 392 25.54 16.24 12.39
CA PRO A 392 24.32 15.83 13.07
C PRO A 392 23.28 16.96 13.26
N ASP A 393 23.68 18.23 13.14
CA ASP A 393 22.87 19.39 13.49
C ASP A 393 22.57 20.30 12.29
N ALA A 394 23.39 20.23 11.23
CA ALA A 394 23.27 21.04 10.02
C ALA A 394 23.38 20.19 8.77
N GLN A 395 22.70 20.59 7.68
CA GLN A 395 22.82 19.89 6.40
C GLN A 395 24.20 20.16 5.78
N VAL A 396 25.04 19.12 5.70
CA VAL A 396 26.36 19.14 5.07
C VAL A 396 26.42 17.99 4.06
N LEU A 397 26.26 18.32 2.78
CA LEU A 397 26.23 17.35 1.67
C LEU A 397 27.61 17.02 1.10
N SER A 398 28.65 17.75 1.52
CA SER A 398 30.02 17.50 1.09
C SER A 398 30.99 17.66 2.24
N THR A 399 31.95 16.75 2.37
CA THR A 399 33.01 16.85 3.37
C THR A 399 34.35 16.34 2.83
N THR A 400 35.44 16.78 3.44
CA THR A 400 36.78 16.26 3.20
C THR A 400 37.30 15.63 4.48
N VAL A 401 37.71 14.37 4.43
CA VAL A 401 38.24 13.62 5.56
C VAL A 401 39.69 13.26 5.28
N ASP A 402 40.57 13.66 6.19
CA ASP A 402 41.96 13.23 6.18
C ASP A 402 42.09 11.87 6.88
N LEU A 403 42.50 10.86 6.13
CA LEU A 403 42.78 9.50 6.61
C LEU A 403 44.08 9.44 7.41
N GLY A 404 44.90 10.50 7.37
CA GLY A 404 46.17 10.59 8.05
C GLY A 404 47.30 9.91 7.28
N VAL A 405 48.27 9.39 8.03
CA VAL A 405 49.52 8.84 7.47
C VAL A 405 49.55 7.32 7.56
N ALA A 406 49.57 6.65 6.41
CA ALA A 406 49.75 5.20 6.30
C ALA A 406 51.23 4.86 6.20
N GLY A 407 51.78 4.28 7.28
CA GLY A 407 53.17 3.82 7.36
C GLY A 407 53.41 2.52 6.59
N SER A 408 53.26 1.38 7.26
CA SER A 408 53.49 0.04 6.67
C SER A 408 52.22 -0.79 6.49
N GLY A 409 51.05 -0.24 6.81
CA GLY A 409 49.76 -0.94 6.74
C GLY A 409 48.62 -0.02 6.31
N THR A 410 47.40 -0.55 6.29
CA THR A 410 46.19 0.21 5.94
C THR A 410 45.72 1.05 7.12
N VAL A 411 45.39 2.31 6.89
CA VAL A 411 44.70 3.16 7.86
C VAL A 411 43.23 3.25 7.47
N GLY A 412 42.34 3.09 8.45
CA GLY A 412 40.89 3.20 8.27
C GLY A 412 40.32 4.28 9.18
N VAL A 413 39.41 5.10 8.65
CA VAL A 413 38.68 6.12 9.41
C VAL A 413 37.19 5.91 9.22
N ASP A 414 36.47 5.88 10.34
CA ASP A 414 35.01 5.83 10.37
C ASP A 414 34.44 7.23 10.12
N ILE A 415 33.52 7.31 9.16
CA ILE A 415 32.92 8.54 8.67
C ILE A 415 31.41 8.43 8.89
N PRO A 416 30.84 9.17 9.86
CA PRO A 416 29.42 9.10 10.14
C PRO A 416 28.62 9.83 9.05
N LEU A 417 27.54 9.19 8.61
CA LEU A 417 26.52 9.78 7.77
C LEU A 417 25.19 9.80 8.53
N TYR A 418 24.69 10.99 8.78
CA TYR A 418 23.46 11.26 9.51
C TYR A 418 22.27 11.42 8.54
N VAL A 419 21.07 11.13 9.04
CA VAL A 419 19.81 11.43 8.35
C VAL A 419 19.03 12.43 9.19
N LEU A 420 18.96 13.67 8.71
CA LEU A 420 18.26 14.77 9.35
C LEU A 420 16.76 14.77 8.97
N PRO A 421 15.87 15.21 9.87
CA PRO A 421 14.45 15.37 9.56
C PRO A 421 14.21 16.41 8.46
N GLY A 422 13.54 16.00 7.37
CA GLY A 422 13.10 16.91 6.33
C GLY A 422 11.83 17.67 6.72
N GLY A 423 11.98 18.94 7.10
CA GLY A 423 10.85 19.84 7.36
C GLY A 423 10.76 20.39 8.78
N VAL A 424 10.00 21.47 8.95
CA VAL A 424 9.89 22.16 10.25
C VAL A 424 9.00 21.36 11.20
N GLY A 425 9.54 21.01 12.37
CA GLY A 425 8.81 20.30 13.43
C GLY A 425 8.71 18.79 13.25
N VAL A 426 9.39 18.23 12.25
CA VAL A 426 9.52 16.78 12.04
C VAL A 426 10.54 16.21 13.03
N THR A 427 10.19 15.11 13.68
CA THR A 427 11.12 14.39 14.57
C THR A 427 11.89 13.30 13.81
N PRO A 428 13.07 12.85 14.31
CA PRO A 428 13.75 11.69 13.73
C PRO A 428 12.84 10.45 13.64
N ALA A 429 11.96 10.24 14.63
CA ALA A 429 10.96 9.18 14.64
C ALA A 429 9.80 9.37 13.64
N GLN A 430 9.81 10.43 12.83
CA GLN A 430 8.87 10.67 11.73
C GLN A 430 9.60 10.82 10.39
N THR A 431 10.90 10.53 10.35
CA THR A 431 11.74 10.69 9.17
C THR A 431 11.99 9.32 8.54
N ALA A 432 12.04 9.28 7.21
CA ALA A 432 12.43 8.09 6.45
C ALA A 432 13.93 7.85 6.57
N GLY A 433 14.34 6.58 6.59
CA GLY A 433 15.75 6.22 6.40
C GLY A 433 16.21 6.48 4.97
N LEU A 434 17.52 6.32 4.74
CA LEU A 434 18.12 6.43 3.42
C LEU A 434 18.88 5.15 3.06
N VAL A 435 18.57 4.58 1.90
CA VAL A 435 19.33 3.49 1.29
C VAL A 435 20.45 4.11 0.47
N ILE A 436 21.69 3.69 0.74
CA ILE A 436 22.88 4.24 0.09
C ILE A 436 23.30 3.35 -1.07
N ALA A 437 23.50 3.95 -2.24
CA ALA A 437 24.08 3.32 -3.42
C ALA A 437 25.29 4.13 -3.91
N PRO A 438 26.42 3.49 -4.26
CA PRO A 438 27.52 4.19 -4.89
C PRO A 438 27.11 4.68 -6.30
N LEU A 439 27.44 5.93 -6.63
CA LEU A 439 27.09 6.55 -7.91
C LEU A 439 28.31 6.73 -8.81
N ASP A 440 29.36 7.38 -8.31
CA ASP A 440 30.58 7.66 -9.07
C ASP A 440 31.81 7.75 -8.15
N GLU A 441 32.98 7.44 -8.69
CA GLU A 441 34.26 7.42 -7.97
C GLU A 441 35.38 8.00 -8.85
N ALA A 442 36.21 8.88 -8.30
CA ALA A 442 37.30 9.53 -9.04
C ALA A 442 38.54 9.78 -8.18
N GLY A 443 39.72 9.87 -8.82
CA GLY A 443 41.01 10.14 -8.17
C GLY A 443 41.83 8.87 -7.92
N ASP A 444 42.56 8.84 -6.80
CA ASP A 444 43.54 7.80 -6.48
C ASP A 444 42.91 6.52 -5.90
N LEU A 445 42.02 5.88 -6.67
CA LEU A 445 41.24 4.72 -6.21
C LEU A 445 42.09 3.47 -5.94
N ASP A 446 43.27 3.33 -6.54
CA ASP A 446 44.18 2.23 -6.20
C ASP A 446 44.78 2.36 -4.79
N ALA A 447 44.80 3.58 -4.24
CA ALA A 447 45.34 3.89 -2.93
C ALA A 447 44.25 4.05 -1.86
N ILE A 448 43.16 4.72 -2.22
CA ILE A 448 42.05 5.06 -1.33
C ILE A 448 40.80 4.29 -1.74
N GLN A 449 40.17 3.65 -0.77
CA GLN A 449 38.94 2.88 -0.94
C GLN A 449 37.88 3.37 0.05
N LEU A 450 36.62 3.42 -0.39
CA LEU A 450 35.47 3.63 0.49
C LEU A 450 34.73 2.30 0.66
N ILE A 451 34.75 1.76 1.87
CA ILE A 451 34.03 0.54 2.19
C ILE A 451 32.63 0.89 2.67
N LEU A 452 31.65 0.46 1.88
CA LEU A 452 30.23 0.45 2.25
C LEU A 452 29.86 -0.95 2.77
N PRO A 453 29.23 -1.06 3.96
CA PRO A 453 28.57 -2.30 4.36
C PRO A 453 27.51 -2.71 3.32
N PRO A 454 27.32 -4.02 3.04
CA PRO A 454 26.27 -4.46 2.13
C PRO A 454 24.89 -4.03 2.63
N GLY A 455 24.10 -3.33 1.79
CA GLY A 455 22.73 -2.94 2.10
C GLY A 455 22.61 -1.87 3.20
N LEU A 456 23.55 -0.92 3.26
CA LEU A 456 23.58 0.12 4.29
C LEU A 456 22.32 1.01 4.25
N LEU A 457 21.49 0.84 5.27
CA LEU A 457 20.37 1.72 5.60
C LEU A 457 20.84 2.73 6.66
N ALA A 458 20.78 4.01 6.34
CA ALA A 458 21.04 5.09 7.28
C ALA A 458 19.72 5.50 7.95
N GLU A 459 19.67 5.39 9.27
CA GLU A 459 18.45 5.65 10.06
C GLU A 459 18.53 7.03 10.75
N PRO A 460 17.42 7.78 10.91
CA PRO A 460 17.42 9.12 11.51
C PRO A 460 17.92 9.20 12.96
N LEU A 461 17.95 8.07 13.68
CA LEU A 461 18.37 7.99 15.09
C LEU A 461 19.78 7.42 15.27
N THR A 462 20.36 6.81 14.23
CA THR A 462 21.67 6.15 14.30
C THR A 462 22.43 6.42 13.01
N PRO A 463 23.57 7.14 13.06
CA PRO A 463 24.33 7.41 11.87
C PRO A 463 24.82 6.11 11.24
N ALA A 464 24.81 6.07 9.91
CA ALA A 464 25.49 5.03 9.17
C ALA A 464 27.01 5.29 9.22
N THR A 465 27.81 4.23 9.32
CA THR A 465 29.28 4.36 9.32
C THR A 465 29.82 3.93 7.97
N LEU A 466 30.43 4.88 7.25
CA LEU A 466 31.24 4.62 6.07
C LEU A 466 32.70 4.46 6.52
N VAL A 467 33.49 3.60 5.88
CA VAL A 467 34.90 3.42 6.25
C VAL A 467 35.79 3.84 5.09
N GLY A 468 36.49 4.97 5.24
CA GLY A 468 37.55 5.37 4.32
C GLY A 468 38.84 4.63 4.66
N GLN A 469 39.50 4.05 3.66
CA GLN A 469 40.75 3.32 3.83
C GLN A 469 41.85 3.84 2.92
N LEU A 470 43.05 4.00 3.46
CA LEU A 470 44.27 4.29 2.71
C LEU A 470 45.23 3.10 2.80
N SER A 471 45.59 2.52 1.66
CA SER A 471 46.53 1.41 1.59
C SER A 471 47.98 1.88 1.42
N ALA A 472 48.86 1.47 2.34
CA ALA A 472 50.30 1.70 2.21
C ALA A 472 50.93 0.99 0.98
N SER A 473 50.21 0.08 0.32
CA SER A 473 50.68 -0.58 -0.91
C SER A 473 50.73 0.34 -2.12
N ALA A 474 50.11 1.53 -2.07
CA ALA A 474 50.10 2.48 -3.17
C ALA A 474 51.48 3.10 -3.47
N GLY A 475 52.42 3.04 -2.52
CA GLY A 475 53.73 3.69 -2.61
C GLY A 475 53.74 5.07 -1.95
N LEU A 476 54.92 5.65 -1.77
CA LEU A 476 55.08 6.94 -1.08
C LEU A 476 54.42 8.08 -1.88
N GLY A 477 53.62 8.91 -1.22
CA GLY A 477 52.94 10.03 -1.88
C GLY A 477 51.73 10.56 -1.12
N SER A 478 51.20 11.68 -1.61
CA SER A 478 49.90 12.23 -1.19
C SER A 478 48.83 11.77 -2.16
N TYR A 479 47.72 11.28 -1.63
CA TYR A 479 46.62 10.70 -2.39
C TYR A 479 45.32 11.43 -2.08
N ALA A 480 44.47 11.56 -3.09
CA ALA A 480 43.13 12.09 -2.97
C ALA A 480 42.15 11.32 -3.85
N ALA A 481 41.02 10.91 -3.27
CA ALA A 481 39.91 10.28 -3.99
C ALA A 481 38.59 10.95 -3.59
N THR A 482 37.65 11.01 -4.52
CA THR A 482 36.30 11.56 -4.32
C THR A 482 35.26 10.51 -4.66
N PHE A 483 34.29 10.36 -3.78
CA PHE A 483 33.18 9.41 -3.89
C PHE A 483 31.87 10.19 -3.90
N GLU A 484 31.05 9.97 -4.92
CA GLU A 484 29.68 10.44 -4.97
C GLU A 484 28.73 9.29 -4.64
N LEU A 485 27.88 9.50 -3.64
CA LEU A 485 26.91 8.51 -3.18
C LEU A 485 25.50 9.00 -3.52
N GLU A 486 24.70 8.10 -4.07
CA GLU A 486 23.26 8.27 -4.31
C GLU A 486 22.48 7.75 -3.09
N LEU A 487 21.51 8.55 -2.64
CA LEU A 487 20.67 8.21 -1.49
C LEU A 487 19.20 8.21 -1.87
N LEU A 488 18.57 7.05 -1.69
CA LEU A 488 17.17 6.80 -1.96
C LEU A 488 16.40 6.73 -0.64
N GLN A 489 15.16 7.20 -0.62
CA GLN A 489 14.32 7.11 0.56
C GLN A 489 13.96 5.64 0.84
N ASP A 490 14.09 5.21 2.09
CA ASP A 490 13.53 3.92 2.55
C ASP A 490 12.03 4.08 2.87
N ALA A 491 11.27 4.48 1.85
CA ALA A 491 9.84 4.68 1.90
C ALA A 491 9.24 4.65 0.50
N VAL A 492 8.01 4.18 0.37
CA VAL A 492 7.25 4.24 -0.87
C VAL A 492 6.87 5.68 -1.17
N GLY A 493 7.13 6.14 -2.39
CA GLY A 493 6.78 7.47 -2.86
C GLY A 493 7.84 8.07 -3.77
N VAL A 494 7.54 9.22 -4.36
CA VAL A 494 8.50 9.94 -5.21
C VAL A 494 9.23 10.98 -4.38
N SER A 495 10.56 10.86 -4.32
CA SER A 495 11.44 11.89 -3.77
C SER A 495 12.45 12.31 -4.84
N PRO A 496 12.90 13.58 -4.85
CA PRO A 496 14.09 13.97 -5.59
C PRO A 496 15.27 13.08 -5.20
N LEU A 497 16.14 12.81 -6.17
CA LEU A 497 17.40 12.13 -5.93
C LEU A 497 18.29 13.01 -5.05
N GLN A 498 18.92 12.41 -4.04
CA GLN A 498 19.83 13.10 -3.15
C GLN A 498 21.22 12.51 -3.33
N THR A 499 22.23 13.38 -3.48
CA THR A 499 23.63 12.96 -3.58
C THR A 499 24.46 13.64 -2.50
N VAL A 500 25.49 12.93 -2.03
CA VAL A 500 26.53 13.49 -1.16
C VAL A 500 27.91 13.21 -1.75
N THR A 501 28.85 14.12 -1.49
CA THR A 501 30.21 14.03 -2.00
C THR A 501 31.20 13.91 -0.84
N LEU A 502 31.99 12.84 -0.84
CA LEU A 502 33.02 12.61 0.16
C LEU A 502 34.39 12.64 -0.53
N THR A 503 35.24 13.58 -0.13
CA THR A 503 36.64 13.60 -0.55
C THR A 503 37.51 13.03 0.57
N LEU A 504 38.31 12.02 0.25
CA LEU A 504 39.26 11.41 1.15
C LEU A 504 40.67 11.83 0.74
N THR A 505 41.47 12.28 1.69
CA THR A 505 42.88 12.60 1.49
C THR A 505 43.73 11.78 2.43
N GLY A 506 44.98 11.55 2.08
CA GLY A 506 45.94 10.97 3.02
C GLY A 506 47.33 10.85 2.41
N VAL A 507 48.29 10.45 3.24
CA VAL A 507 49.69 10.33 2.84
C VAL A 507 50.18 8.93 3.15
N VAL A 508 50.82 8.28 2.19
CA VAL A 508 51.57 7.05 2.44
C VAL A 508 53.03 7.44 2.64
N GLY A 509 53.55 7.16 3.83
CA GLY A 509 54.89 7.56 4.25
C GLY A 509 55.11 7.28 5.73
N SER A 510 56.35 7.41 6.20
CA SER A 510 56.56 7.48 7.65
C SER A 510 56.30 8.91 8.12
N PRO A 511 55.76 9.14 9.34
CA PRO A 511 56.11 10.37 10.03
C PRO A 511 57.64 10.42 10.01
N CYS A 512 58.24 11.55 9.61
CA CYS A 512 59.70 11.66 9.63
C CYS A 512 60.19 11.11 10.97
N PRO A 513 61.13 10.14 10.99
CA PRO A 513 61.84 9.86 12.23
C PRO A 513 62.36 11.21 12.67
N ALA A 514 61.99 11.65 13.87
CA ALA A 514 62.70 12.73 14.51
C ALA A 514 64.17 12.34 14.44
N ASP A 515 64.91 13.07 13.60
CA ASP A 515 66.35 12.98 13.44
C ASP A 515 66.90 11.61 12.98
N ILE A 516 67.34 11.49 11.73
CA ILE A 516 68.24 10.41 11.32
C ILE A 516 69.55 10.60 12.10
N THR A 517 69.71 9.83 13.16
CA THR A 517 70.98 9.38 13.77
C THR A 517 72.22 10.21 13.40
N GLY A 518 72.32 11.39 14.00
CA GLY A 518 73.48 12.28 14.05
C GLY A 518 73.19 13.33 15.13
N PRO A 519 74.18 13.99 15.75
CA PRO A 519 73.85 14.96 16.79
C PRO A 519 73.01 16.07 16.14
N ALA A 520 71.75 16.21 16.57
CA ALA A 520 70.89 17.35 16.28
C ALA A 520 71.73 18.63 16.22
N PHE A 521 71.60 19.38 15.13
CA PHE A 521 72.49 20.50 14.78
C PHE A 521 72.39 21.73 15.71
N ASP A 522 71.71 21.65 16.85
CA ASP A 522 71.80 22.64 17.96
C ASP A 522 71.73 22.02 19.39
N GLY A 523 71.56 20.69 19.50
CA GLY A 523 71.40 19.97 20.77
C GLY A 523 69.99 20.02 21.41
N VAL A 524 68.97 20.56 20.74
CA VAL A 524 67.57 20.58 21.21
C VAL A 524 66.66 19.88 20.21
N PRO A 525 66.16 18.66 20.50
CA PRO A 525 65.25 17.98 19.60
C PRO A 525 63.86 18.63 19.66
N ASP A 526 63.56 19.56 18.75
CA ASP A 526 62.26 20.25 18.67
C ASP A 526 61.39 19.85 17.46
N GLY A 527 61.95 19.06 16.53
CA GLY A 527 61.23 18.53 15.38
C GLY A 527 60.99 19.54 14.26
N SER A 528 61.68 20.68 14.24
CA SER A 528 61.61 21.68 13.18
C SER A 528 63.01 22.05 12.68
N VAL A 529 63.18 22.24 11.36
CA VAL A 529 64.39 22.89 10.82
C VAL A 529 64.11 24.40 10.78
N ASN A 530 64.76 25.17 11.65
CA ASN A 530 64.46 26.58 11.84
C ASN A 530 65.74 27.46 11.87
N ILE A 531 65.57 28.74 12.16
CA ILE A 531 66.67 29.72 12.11
C ILE A 531 67.73 29.51 13.21
N ALA A 532 67.43 28.75 14.26
CA ALA A 532 68.39 28.37 15.29
C ALA A 532 69.40 27.36 14.76
N ASP A 533 68.95 26.34 14.03
CA ASP A 533 69.80 25.34 13.36
C ASP A 533 70.76 26.02 12.37
N LEU A 534 70.23 26.98 11.61
CA LEU A 534 70.99 27.76 10.65
C LEU A 534 72.11 28.59 11.32
N ASN A 535 71.80 29.26 12.42
CA ASN A 535 72.77 30.09 13.14
C ASN A 535 73.87 29.25 13.80
N PHE A 536 73.56 28.05 14.27
CA PHE A 536 74.55 27.12 14.81
C PHE A 536 75.50 26.61 13.72
N TYR A 537 74.96 26.23 12.55
CA TYR A 537 75.79 25.79 11.41
C TYR A 537 76.73 26.91 10.93
N LEU A 538 76.22 28.14 10.81
CA LEU A 538 77.04 29.32 10.49
C LEU A 538 78.12 29.60 11.53
N ALA A 539 77.81 29.45 12.83
CA ALA A 539 78.77 29.64 13.90
C ALA A 539 79.90 28.59 13.87
N ALA A 540 79.55 27.31 13.69
CA ALA A 540 80.51 26.21 13.57
C ALA A 540 81.39 26.33 12.31
N TRP A 541 80.81 26.80 11.20
CA TRP A 541 81.54 27.07 9.95
C TRP A 541 82.52 28.25 10.10
N MET A 542 82.12 29.33 10.78
CA MET A 542 83.03 30.45 11.10
C MET A 542 84.14 30.04 12.09
N GLU A 543 83.87 29.16 13.05
CA GLU A 543 84.86 28.67 14.02
C GLU A 543 85.95 27.82 13.36
N GLN A 544 85.61 27.05 12.30
CA GLN A 544 86.59 26.35 11.47
C GLN A 544 87.41 27.29 10.58
N SER A 545 86.84 28.42 10.14
CA SER A 545 87.56 29.41 9.32
C SER A 545 88.66 30.19 10.08
N ALA A 546 88.61 30.22 11.42
CA ALA A 546 89.60 30.92 12.25
C ALA A 546 90.91 30.14 12.46
N THR A 547 90.96 28.83 12.19
CA THR A 547 92.15 27.99 12.44
C THR A 547 92.88 27.52 11.17
N GLY A 548 92.41 27.88 9.98
CA GLY A 548 92.97 27.39 8.71
C GLY A 548 92.68 25.90 8.47
N PRO A 549 92.89 25.39 7.24
CA PRO A 549 92.28 24.14 6.81
C PRO A 549 92.79 22.93 7.61
N ALA A 550 91.87 22.19 8.22
CA ALA A 550 92.15 20.83 8.70
C ALA A 550 92.52 19.94 7.50
N GLN A 551 93.64 19.22 7.61
CA GLN A 551 94.27 18.45 6.53
C GLN A 551 93.44 17.25 5.99
N THR A 552 92.20 17.06 6.41
CA THR A 552 91.32 16.03 5.83
C THR A 552 89.87 16.53 5.77
N GLY A 553 89.53 17.13 4.62
CA GLY A 553 88.19 17.09 4.04
C GLY A 553 87.17 18.11 4.53
N PHE A 554 87.22 19.33 3.97
CA PHE A 554 86.12 20.08 3.35
C PHE A 554 86.71 21.45 2.95
N ASN A 555 87.44 21.47 1.84
CA ASN A 555 87.95 22.70 1.24
C ASN A 555 87.55 22.65 -0.24
N ALA A 556 86.36 23.14 -0.54
CA ALA A 556 85.75 22.96 -1.86
C ALA A 556 85.67 24.25 -2.68
N ASP A 557 85.91 25.43 -2.11
CA ASP A 557 85.90 26.68 -2.90
C ASP A 557 87.29 27.26 -3.18
N LEU A 558 88.27 26.39 -3.45
CA LEU A 558 89.52 26.84 -4.08
C LEU A 558 89.98 25.97 -5.25
N THR A 559 89.45 24.75 -5.45
CA THR A 559 89.79 23.91 -6.63
C THR A 559 88.68 22.95 -7.11
N GLY A 560 87.42 23.10 -6.69
CA GLY A 560 86.29 22.25 -7.11
C GLY A 560 85.13 23.06 -7.70
N PRO A 561 84.14 22.45 -8.39
CA PRO A 561 83.01 23.21 -8.93
C PRO A 561 82.25 23.87 -7.77
N SER A 562 82.10 25.20 -7.83
CA SER A 562 81.43 25.97 -6.79
C SER A 562 80.02 25.46 -6.58
N PHE A 563 79.54 25.51 -5.33
CA PHE A 563 78.27 24.92 -4.93
C PHE A 563 77.04 25.65 -5.50
N ASP A 564 77.22 26.75 -6.24
CA ASP A 564 76.20 27.52 -6.96
C ASP A 564 76.52 27.74 -8.46
N GLY A 565 77.68 27.28 -8.94
CA GLY A 565 78.20 27.54 -10.30
C GLY A 565 78.92 28.88 -10.51
N VAL A 566 79.07 29.75 -9.49
CA VAL A 566 79.91 30.95 -9.50
C VAL A 566 81.04 30.85 -8.46
N PRO A 567 82.32 30.71 -8.86
CA PRO A 567 83.44 30.72 -7.93
C PRO A 567 83.74 32.16 -7.50
N ASP A 568 83.15 32.61 -6.38
CA ASP A 568 83.35 33.97 -5.85
C ASP A 568 84.23 34.02 -4.59
N GLY A 569 84.65 32.87 -4.04
CA GLY A 569 85.54 32.79 -2.89
C GLY A 569 84.84 33.03 -1.56
N SER A 570 83.51 33.05 -1.52
CA SER A 570 82.72 33.26 -0.31
C SER A 570 81.58 32.25 -0.19
N VAL A 571 81.49 31.52 0.93
CA VAL A 571 80.26 30.79 1.26
C VAL A 571 79.25 31.80 1.80
N ASN A 572 78.18 32.01 1.06
CA ASN A 572 77.15 32.99 1.36
C ASN A 572 75.76 32.32 1.40
N ILE A 573 74.71 33.13 1.59
CA ILE A 573 73.35 32.63 1.77
C ILE A 573 72.78 31.95 0.51
N ALA A 574 73.34 32.25 -0.67
CA ALA A 574 72.95 31.63 -1.92
C ALA A 574 73.46 30.18 -2.01
N ASP A 575 74.69 29.89 -1.56
CA ASP A 575 75.23 28.52 -1.49
C ASP A 575 74.39 27.65 -0.56
N LEU A 576 74.01 28.21 0.58
CA LEU A 576 73.16 27.55 1.55
C LEU A 576 71.76 27.25 0.99
N ASN A 577 71.12 28.22 0.33
CA ASN A 577 69.81 28.03 -0.26
C ASN A 577 69.84 26.97 -1.38
N PHE A 578 70.89 26.95 -2.20
CA PHE A 578 71.07 25.91 -3.21
C PHE A 578 71.28 24.53 -2.59
N TYR A 579 72.05 24.42 -1.51
CA TYR A 579 72.28 23.15 -0.82
C TYR A 579 71.03 22.66 -0.09
N LEU A 580 70.25 23.57 0.50
CA LEU A 580 68.98 23.29 1.14
C LEU A 580 67.95 22.82 0.10
N ASP A 581 67.85 23.51 -1.04
CA ASP A 581 66.97 23.12 -2.15
C ASP A 581 67.40 21.79 -2.79
N ALA A 582 68.70 21.55 -2.97
CA ALA A 582 69.21 20.29 -3.50
C ALA A 582 69.02 19.13 -2.50
N TRP A 583 69.17 19.38 -1.21
CA TRP A 583 68.94 18.40 -0.15
C TRP A 583 67.44 18.07 -0.03
N LEU A 584 66.56 19.07 0.04
CA LEU A 584 65.10 18.92 0.04
C LEU A 584 64.61 18.17 -1.22
N ASN A 585 65.15 18.48 -2.39
CA ASN A 585 64.82 17.77 -3.64
C ASN A 585 65.39 16.34 -3.69
N SER A 586 66.52 16.06 -3.02
CA SER A 586 67.14 14.72 -2.97
C SER A 586 66.46 13.75 -2.00
N GLN A 587 65.70 14.25 -1.03
CA GLN A 587 65.02 13.42 -0.02
C GLN A 587 63.67 12.87 -0.47
N GLY A 588 63.13 13.30 -1.61
CA GLY A 588 61.87 12.78 -2.15
C GLY A 588 60.68 13.03 -1.22
N ALA A 589 59.96 14.14 -1.43
CA ALA A 589 58.67 14.43 -0.83
C ALA A 589 58.57 14.13 0.69
N CYS A 590 59.42 14.75 1.48
CA CYS A 590 59.00 15.23 2.80
C CYS A 590 58.61 16.70 2.60
N GLN A 591 57.32 17.03 2.79
CA GLN A 591 56.94 18.43 2.99
C GLN A 591 57.26 18.86 4.41
#